data_AF-A0A672N2Z7-F1
#
_entry.id   AF-A0A672N2Z7-F1
#
_cell.length_a   1.000
_cell.length_b   1.000
_cell.length_c   1.000
_cell.angle_alpha   90.00
_cell.angle_beta   90.00
_cell.angle_gamma   90.00
#
_symmetry.space_group_name_H-M   'P 1'
#
loop_
_entity.id
_entity.type
_entity.pdbx_description
1 polymer ?
#
loop_
_entity_poly.entity_id
_entity_poly.type
_entity_poly.pdbx_seq_one_letter_code
_entity_poly.pdbx_strand_id
1 'polypeptide(L)'
;MMLLCTISKLTCSTIFFVSFIADGKRPYIYRCRSPNMEIFTCWWRPIANQDNVTYTFLYTTGERAPRECPDYVSGGINSCFFDAKHTQVWEMYCMNVTAHTRTGPITSQKHCLDVVDIVETDPPFNLTYIMLNESIGEVGRSVLVSWLHPVESLVHEDLIVLVYELRYRNLTGMESNILWSIGLKVMERLREPRVEFLDLPVGTYEFSVRCRSTSNKHWSAWSESVIVTINGRALRIKSLLLPAIPKPRIPGLEPALLKV
;
A
#
# COMPACT_ATOMS: atom_id res chain seq x y z
N MET A 1 -50.43 -4.13 35.53
CA MET A 1 -49.63 -5.14 36.25
C MET A 1 -48.36 -5.36 35.45
N MET A 2 -47.25 -4.85 35.98
CA MET A 2 -45.90 -5.00 35.44
C MET A 2 -45.51 -6.48 35.32
N LEU A 3 -44.77 -6.84 34.27
CA LEU A 3 -43.52 -7.57 34.45
C LEU A 3 -42.54 -7.21 33.32
N LEU A 4 -41.41 -6.65 33.73
CA LEU A 4 -40.22 -6.39 32.92
C LEU A 4 -39.49 -7.69 32.62
N CYS A 5 -38.98 -7.83 31.40
CA CYS A 5 -37.70 -8.50 31.16
C CYS A 5 -37.01 -7.85 29.95
N THR A 6 -36.15 -6.89 30.27
CA THR A 6 -35.12 -6.36 29.37
C THR A 6 -33.85 -7.18 29.53
N ILE A 7 -33.41 -7.88 28.48
CA ILE A 7 -31.98 -8.00 28.13
C ILE A 7 -31.89 -7.98 26.60
N SER A 8 -31.17 -6.96 26.12
CA SER A 8 -30.84 -6.67 24.73
C SER A 8 -30.09 -7.82 24.06
N LYS A 9 -30.56 -8.24 22.88
CA LYS A 9 -29.72 -8.86 21.87
C LYS A 9 -29.69 -7.93 20.67
N LEU A 10 -28.51 -7.37 20.44
CA LEU A 10 -28.16 -6.62 19.24
C LEU A 10 -28.63 -7.41 18.01
N THR A 11 -29.59 -6.87 17.28
CA THR A 11 -29.84 -7.31 15.91
C THR A 11 -28.65 -6.85 15.08
N CYS A 12 -27.77 -7.80 14.75
CA CYS A 12 -26.76 -7.61 13.74
C CYS A 12 -27.50 -7.24 12.45
N SER A 13 -27.45 -5.96 12.07
CA SER A 13 -27.93 -5.49 10.79
C SER A 13 -27.19 -6.29 9.73
N THR A 14 -27.90 -7.23 9.10
CA THR A 14 -27.44 -7.88 7.88
C THR A 14 -27.34 -6.80 6.82
N ILE A 15 -26.15 -6.23 6.70
CA ILE A 15 -25.74 -5.52 5.49
C ILE A 15 -25.79 -6.58 4.40
N PHE A 16 -26.89 -6.59 3.66
CA PHE A 16 -26.97 -7.29 2.38
C PHE A 16 -25.95 -6.63 1.44
N PHE A 17 -24.72 -7.12 1.47
CA PHE A 17 -23.85 -7.00 0.31
C PHE A 17 -24.51 -7.84 -0.78
N VAL A 18 -25.23 -7.18 -1.70
CA VAL A 18 -25.61 -7.78 -2.96
C VAL A 18 -24.32 -7.97 -3.76
N SER A 19 -23.62 -9.07 -3.50
CA SER A 19 -22.66 -9.62 -4.44
C SER A 19 -23.46 -9.95 -5.70
N PHE A 20 -23.31 -9.13 -6.74
CA PHE A 20 -23.91 -9.35 -8.05
C PHE A 20 -23.32 -10.65 -8.59
N ILE A 21 -24.01 -11.78 -8.37
CA ILE A 21 -23.66 -13.04 -8.99
C ILE A 21 -23.87 -12.84 -10.49
N ALA A 22 -22.79 -12.87 -11.25
CA ALA A 22 -22.83 -12.76 -12.69
C ALA A 22 -23.59 -13.98 -13.25
N ASP A 23 -24.86 -13.79 -13.63
CA ASP A 23 -25.67 -14.79 -14.34
C ASP A 23 -25.09 -15.11 -15.74
N GLY A 24 -24.03 -14.40 -16.17
CA GLY A 24 -23.38 -14.59 -17.48
C GLY A 24 -24.21 -14.08 -18.66
N LYS A 25 -25.43 -13.59 -18.42
CA LYS A 25 -26.40 -13.18 -19.46
C LYS A 25 -26.26 -11.72 -19.93
N ARG A 26 -25.47 -10.89 -19.24
CA ARG A 26 -25.32 -9.45 -19.53
C ARG A 26 -23.87 -9.04 -19.32
N PRO A 27 -23.28 -8.23 -20.20
CA PRO A 27 -21.94 -7.68 -19.95
C PRO A 27 -22.00 -6.71 -18.77
N TYR A 28 -20.88 -6.55 -18.08
CA TYR A 28 -20.75 -5.54 -17.04
C TYR A 28 -19.30 -5.09 -16.90
N ILE A 29 -19.14 -3.81 -16.61
CA ILE A 29 -17.84 -3.20 -16.32
C ILE A 29 -17.50 -3.57 -14.88
N TYR A 30 -16.41 -4.30 -14.69
CA TYR A 30 -16.07 -4.87 -13.39
C TYR A 30 -14.91 -4.14 -12.70
N ARG A 31 -14.09 -3.42 -13.47
CA ARG A 31 -12.95 -2.68 -12.93
C ARG A 31 -12.63 -1.51 -13.83
N CYS A 32 -12.30 -0.38 -13.22
CA CYS A 32 -11.61 0.73 -13.86
C CYS A 32 -10.39 1.10 -13.00
N ARG A 33 -9.31 1.54 -13.64
CA ARG A 33 -8.07 1.90 -12.97
C ARG A 33 -7.43 3.09 -13.66
N SER A 34 -6.98 4.06 -12.87
CA SER A 34 -6.04 5.10 -13.30
C SER A 34 -4.70 4.93 -12.57
N PRO A 35 -3.57 4.77 -13.27
CA PRO A 35 -2.27 4.69 -12.61
C PRO A 35 -1.77 6.05 -12.12
N ASN A 36 -2.20 7.16 -12.76
CA ASN A 36 -1.53 8.46 -12.62
C ASN A 36 -2.45 9.68 -12.78
N MET A 37 -3.79 9.52 -12.78
CA MET A 37 -4.79 10.59 -13.03
C MET A 37 -4.82 11.19 -14.44
N GLU A 38 -3.89 10.84 -15.32
CA GLU A 38 -3.85 11.36 -16.70
C GLU A 38 -4.44 10.38 -17.71
N ILE A 39 -4.34 9.09 -17.42
CA ILE A 39 -4.93 8.03 -18.22
C ILE A 39 -5.76 7.12 -17.32
N PHE A 40 -6.76 6.46 -17.89
CA PHE A 40 -7.46 5.39 -17.18
C PHE A 40 -7.96 4.33 -18.15
N THR A 41 -8.25 3.15 -17.62
CA THR A 41 -8.75 2.02 -18.41
C THR A 41 -9.88 1.35 -17.66
N CYS A 42 -10.91 0.96 -18.39
CA CYS A 42 -12.02 0.18 -17.87
C CYS A 42 -12.10 -1.16 -18.57
N TRP A 43 -12.40 -2.22 -17.81
CA TRP A 43 -12.53 -3.59 -18.32
C TRP A 43 -13.93 -4.11 -18.04
N TRP A 44 -14.49 -4.85 -19.00
CA TRP A 44 -15.77 -5.53 -18.84
C TRP A 44 -15.63 -7.03 -18.96
N ARG A 45 -16.60 -7.75 -18.38
CA ARG A 45 -16.78 -9.17 -18.62
C ARG A 45 -17.77 -9.35 -19.79
N PRO A 46 -17.44 -10.22 -20.77
CA PRO A 46 -18.34 -10.53 -21.87
C PRO A 46 -19.52 -11.40 -21.40
N ILE A 47 -20.46 -11.65 -22.32
CA ILE A 47 -21.56 -12.60 -22.10
C ILE A 47 -20.98 -14.02 -22.22
N ALA A 48 -21.35 -14.91 -21.29
CA ALA A 48 -20.88 -16.29 -21.31
C ALA A 48 -21.56 -17.11 -22.43
N ASN A 49 -20.85 -18.09 -22.97
CA ASN A 49 -21.37 -19.10 -23.90
C ASN A 49 -22.02 -18.53 -25.19
N GLN A 50 -21.50 -17.40 -25.70
CA GLN A 50 -21.91 -16.86 -27.00
C GLN A 50 -20.68 -16.53 -27.85
N ASP A 51 -20.60 -17.16 -29.02
CA ASP A 51 -19.60 -16.86 -30.04
C ASP A 51 -20.13 -15.75 -30.98
N ASN A 52 -19.20 -14.98 -31.58
CA ASN A 52 -19.50 -13.87 -32.50
C ASN A 52 -20.33 -12.71 -31.91
N VAL A 53 -20.00 -12.28 -30.69
CA VAL A 53 -20.58 -11.07 -30.08
C VAL A 53 -19.61 -9.90 -30.26
N THR A 54 -20.11 -8.80 -30.81
CA THR A 54 -19.36 -7.53 -30.85
C THR A 54 -19.81 -6.61 -29.72
N TYR A 55 -18.90 -5.75 -29.26
CA TYR A 55 -19.15 -4.86 -28.13
C TYR A 55 -19.00 -3.41 -28.55
N THR A 56 -19.94 -2.57 -28.12
CA THR A 56 -19.81 -1.11 -28.18
C THR A 56 -19.79 -0.57 -26.76
N PHE A 57 -18.77 0.23 -26.46
CA PHE A 57 -18.60 0.92 -25.19
C PHE A 57 -18.92 2.40 -25.39
N LEU A 58 -19.93 2.90 -24.67
CA LEU A 58 -20.29 4.31 -24.70
C LEU A 58 -20.03 4.94 -23.34
N TYR A 59 -19.60 6.20 -23.36
CA TYR A 59 -19.40 6.99 -22.16
C TYR A 59 -19.94 8.41 -22.31
N THR A 60 -20.38 8.98 -21.20
CA THR A 60 -20.81 10.38 -21.05
C THR A 60 -19.97 11.00 -19.94
N THR A 61 -19.65 12.27 -20.10
CA THR A 61 -18.84 13.04 -19.15
C THR A 61 -19.69 14.22 -18.71
N GLY A 62 -20.20 14.20 -17.48
CA GLY A 62 -21.21 15.17 -17.01
C GLY A 62 -22.49 15.12 -17.85
N GLU A 63 -22.97 16.28 -18.30
CA GLU A 63 -24.17 16.40 -19.16
C GLU A 63 -23.88 16.35 -20.68
N ARG A 64 -22.64 16.03 -21.07
CA ARG A 64 -22.25 15.99 -22.49
C ARG A 64 -22.91 14.82 -23.21
N ALA A 65 -23.00 14.95 -24.55
CA ALA A 65 -23.50 13.88 -25.41
C ALA A 65 -22.67 12.59 -25.26
N PRO A 66 -23.29 11.41 -25.40
CA PRO A 66 -22.58 10.14 -25.39
C PRO A 66 -21.52 10.06 -26.48
N ARG A 67 -20.34 9.54 -26.13
CA ARG A 67 -19.21 9.29 -27.02
C ARG A 67 -18.86 7.81 -27.01
N GLU A 68 -18.33 7.32 -28.11
CA GLU A 68 -17.80 5.97 -28.21
C GLU A 68 -16.37 5.91 -27.67
N CYS A 69 -16.00 4.75 -27.12
CA CYS A 69 -14.66 4.49 -26.60
C CYS A 69 -13.55 4.94 -27.58
N PRO A 70 -12.55 5.70 -27.11
CA PRO A 70 -11.49 6.21 -27.98
C PRO A 70 -10.48 5.14 -28.38
N ASP A 71 -10.28 4.10 -27.57
CA ASP A 71 -9.32 3.03 -27.85
C ASP A 71 -9.75 1.69 -27.19
N TYR A 72 -10.05 0.68 -28.01
CA TYR A 72 -10.43 -0.68 -27.56
C TYR A 72 -9.24 -1.64 -27.41
N VAL A 73 -8.02 -1.19 -27.70
CA VAL A 73 -6.82 -2.05 -27.87
C VAL A 73 -5.79 -1.82 -26.78
N SER A 74 -5.41 -0.57 -26.49
CA SER A 74 -4.30 -0.27 -25.55
C SER A 74 -4.51 -0.83 -24.14
N GLY A 75 -5.77 -0.98 -23.71
CA GLY A 75 -6.12 -1.55 -22.42
C GLY A 75 -6.17 -3.08 -22.37
N GLY A 76 -5.92 -3.75 -23.49
CA GLY A 76 -6.05 -5.20 -23.66
C GLY A 76 -7.48 -5.66 -24.00
N ILE A 77 -7.73 -6.96 -23.85
CA ILE A 77 -9.00 -7.56 -24.26
C ILE A 77 -10.17 -7.05 -23.42
N ASN A 78 -11.31 -6.80 -24.08
CA ASN A 78 -12.54 -6.34 -23.43
C ASN A 78 -12.29 -5.10 -22.55
N SER A 79 -11.58 -4.12 -23.11
CA SER A 79 -11.21 -2.90 -22.43
C SER A 79 -11.52 -1.65 -23.24
N CYS A 80 -11.64 -0.53 -22.53
CA CYS A 80 -11.66 0.80 -23.11
C CYS A 80 -10.57 1.62 -22.42
N PHE A 81 -9.60 2.09 -23.21
CA PHE A 81 -8.48 2.90 -22.77
C PHE A 81 -8.75 4.37 -23.07
N PHE A 82 -8.52 5.24 -22.09
CA PHE A 82 -8.65 6.68 -22.20
C PHE A 82 -7.27 7.31 -22.04
N ASP A 83 -6.79 7.95 -23.11
CA ASP A 83 -5.55 8.71 -23.10
C ASP A 83 -5.72 10.07 -22.37
N ALA A 84 -4.65 10.86 -22.33
CA ALA A 84 -4.65 12.18 -21.71
C ALA A 84 -5.66 13.16 -22.34
N LYS A 85 -6.03 12.99 -23.62
CA LYS A 85 -6.99 13.88 -24.29
C LYS A 85 -8.44 13.55 -23.93
N HIS A 86 -8.70 12.32 -23.51
CA HIS A 86 -10.04 11.85 -23.17
C HIS A 86 -10.27 11.71 -21.66
N THR A 87 -9.26 12.02 -20.84
CA THR A 87 -9.29 11.93 -19.38
C THR A 87 -9.41 13.32 -18.74
N GLN A 88 -10.36 13.45 -17.82
CA GLN A 88 -10.59 14.66 -17.03
C GLN A 88 -10.91 14.24 -15.58
N VAL A 89 -10.19 14.80 -14.62
CA VAL A 89 -10.46 14.60 -13.18
C VAL A 89 -11.57 15.52 -12.68
N TRP A 90 -12.19 15.18 -11.55
CA TRP A 90 -13.28 15.96 -10.91
C TRP A 90 -14.55 16.07 -11.75
N GLU A 91 -14.73 15.09 -12.62
CA GLU A 91 -15.82 15.05 -13.58
C GLU A 91 -16.36 13.63 -13.63
N MET A 92 -17.70 13.50 -13.61
CA MET A 92 -18.34 12.20 -13.52
C MET A 92 -18.39 11.55 -14.90
N TYR A 93 -17.69 10.42 -15.03
CA TYR A 93 -17.80 9.53 -16.16
C TYR A 93 -18.89 8.52 -15.89
N CYS A 94 -19.83 8.39 -16.81
CA CYS A 94 -20.77 7.29 -16.78
C CYS A 94 -20.73 6.52 -18.09
N MET A 95 -20.68 5.20 -18.00
CA MET A 95 -20.36 4.32 -19.10
C MET A 95 -21.24 3.07 -19.09
N ASN A 96 -21.46 2.50 -20.27
CA ASN A 96 -22.11 1.21 -20.44
C ASN A 96 -21.51 0.46 -21.63
N VAL A 97 -21.68 -0.85 -21.62
CA VAL A 97 -21.23 -1.75 -22.70
C VAL A 97 -22.45 -2.45 -23.28
N THR A 98 -22.63 -2.33 -24.59
CA THR A 98 -23.66 -3.04 -25.34
C THR A 98 -23.05 -4.21 -26.08
N ALA A 99 -23.53 -5.40 -25.78
CA ALA A 99 -23.24 -6.62 -26.52
C ALA A 99 -24.22 -6.74 -27.69
N HIS A 100 -23.73 -6.79 -28.92
CA HIS A 100 -24.54 -7.02 -30.11
C HIS A 100 -24.58 -8.52 -30.40
N THR A 101 -25.70 -9.13 -30.04
CA THR A 101 -25.93 -10.57 -30.20
C THR A 101 -26.90 -10.84 -31.35
N ARG A 102 -26.98 -12.09 -31.81
CA ARG A 102 -27.99 -12.50 -32.81
C ARG A 102 -29.44 -12.28 -32.34
N THR A 103 -29.67 -12.33 -31.04
CA THR A 103 -30.98 -12.12 -30.41
C THR A 103 -31.31 -10.64 -30.16
N GLY A 104 -30.38 -9.73 -30.44
CA GLY A 104 -30.52 -8.29 -30.22
C GLY A 104 -29.46 -7.72 -29.26
N PRO A 105 -29.43 -6.38 -29.11
CA PRO A 105 -28.46 -5.72 -28.26
C PRO A 105 -28.79 -5.91 -26.78
N ILE A 106 -27.77 -6.24 -25.97
CA ILE A 106 -27.87 -6.41 -24.52
C ILE A 106 -26.90 -5.43 -23.84
N THR A 107 -27.43 -4.37 -23.23
CA THR A 107 -26.62 -3.30 -22.61
C THR A 107 -26.36 -3.54 -21.13
N SER A 108 -25.15 -3.28 -20.64
CA SER A 108 -24.81 -3.36 -19.22
C SER A 108 -25.60 -2.36 -18.37
N GLN A 109 -25.56 -2.54 -17.05
CA GLN A 109 -25.90 -1.43 -16.15
C GLN A 109 -24.92 -0.26 -16.36
N LYS A 110 -25.40 0.95 -16.09
CA LYS A 110 -24.58 2.17 -16.15
C LYS A 110 -23.59 2.15 -14.99
N HIS A 111 -22.31 2.23 -15.30
CA HIS A 111 -21.23 2.33 -14.32
C HIS A 111 -20.77 3.79 -14.27
N CYS A 112 -20.76 4.42 -13.11
CA CYS A 112 -20.36 5.82 -12.96
C CYS A 112 -19.22 5.95 -11.96
N LEU A 113 -18.24 6.80 -12.28
CA LEU A 113 -17.05 7.05 -11.46
C LEU A 113 -16.47 8.44 -11.73
N ASP A 114 -15.70 8.93 -10.77
CA ASP A 114 -14.68 9.97 -10.98
C ASP A 114 -13.32 9.28 -11.14
N VAL A 115 -12.48 9.79 -12.03
CA VAL A 115 -11.11 9.29 -12.25
C VAL A 115 -10.30 9.30 -10.95
N VAL A 116 -10.53 10.29 -10.07
CA VAL A 116 -9.82 10.44 -8.78
C VAL A 116 -10.07 9.26 -7.83
N ASP A 117 -11.26 8.66 -7.89
CA ASP A 117 -11.66 7.56 -6.99
C ASP A 117 -11.03 6.22 -7.40
N ILE A 118 -10.73 6.05 -8.70
CA ILE A 118 -10.17 4.82 -9.28
C ILE A 118 -8.65 4.85 -9.44
N VAL A 119 -7.97 5.80 -8.80
CA VAL A 119 -6.51 5.87 -8.85
C VAL A 119 -5.88 4.72 -8.07
N GLU A 120 -5.21 3.81 -8.77
CA GLU A 120 -4.40 2.74 -8.18
C GLU A 120 -3.00 2.84 -8.78
N THR A 121 -2.11 3.54 -8.08
CA THR A 121 -0.75 3.82 -8.56
C THR A 121 0.08 2.55 -8.66
N ASP A 122 0.99 2.49 -9.64
CA ASP A 122 2.04 1.47 -9.64
C ASP A 122 2.97 1.63 -8.42
N PRO A 123 3.64 0.57 -7.96
CA PRO A 123 4.61 0.68 -6.87
C PRO A 123 5.80 1.56 -7.27
N PRO A 124 6.44 2.24 -6.31
CA PRO A 124 7.73 2.89 -6.55
C PRO A 124 8.74 1.88 -7.09
N PHE A 125 9.63 2.32 -7.98
CA PHE A 125 10.65 1.47 -8.59
C PHE A 125 12.05 2.01 -8.34
N ASN A 126 13.06 1.22 -8.72
CA ASN A 126 14.47 1.54 -8.55
C ASN A 126 14.85 1.88 -7.08
N LEU A 127 14.36 1.04 -6.15
CA LEU A 127 14.71 1.15 -4.74
C LEU A 127 16.20 0.84 -4.55
N THR A 128 16.95 1.84 -4.13
CA THR A 128 18.41 1.84 -4.03
C THR A 128 18.85 2.30 -2.65
N TYR A 129 20.13 2.08 -2.32
CA TYR A 129 20.71 2.56 -1.07
C TYR A 129 22.14 3.05 -1.24
N ILE A 130 22.54 3.96 -0.36
CA ILE A 130 23.90 4.47 -0.22
C ILE A 130 24.32 4.34 1.24
N MET A 131 25.50 3.77 1.49
CA MET A 131 26.11 3.74 2.82
C MET A 131 26.67 5.13 3.14
N LEU A 132 26.22 5.71 4.24
CA LEU A 132 26.75 6.97 4.77
C LEU A 132 27.87 6.67 5.77
N ASN A 133 28.69 7.68 6.07
CA ASN A 133 29.90 7.54 6.89
C ASN A 133 29.62 6.90 8.27
N GLU A 134 30.66 6.29 8.82
CA GLU A 134 30.60 5.59 10.11
C GLU A 134 30.16 6.51 11.24
N SER A 135 29.26 6.00 12.08
CA SER A 135 28.91 6.72 13.29
C SER A 135 30.08 6.72 14.25
N ILE A 136 30.17 7.81 15.02
CA ILE A 136 31.18 8.00 16.07
C ILE A 136 30.92 6.93 17.15
N GLY A 137 31.53 5.74 16.99
CA GLY A 137 31.36 4.62 17.93
C GLY A 137 31.45 3.19 17.36
N GLU A 138 31.58 2.99 16.04
CA GLU A 138 31.63 1.64 15.40
C GLU A 138 30.42 0.72 15.70
N VAL A 139 29.28 1.25 16.17
CA VAL A 139 28.13 0.43 16.61
C VAL A 139 27.14 0.14 15.47
N GLY A 140 27.12 0.97 14.43
CA GLY A 140 26.22 0.85 13.29
C GLY A 140 26.68 1.68 12.09
N ARG A 141 25.90 1.67 11.01
CA ARG A 141 26.12 2.56 9.86
C ARG A 141 24.83 3.29 9.50
N SER A 142 25.00 4.53 9.06
CA SER A 142 23.89 5.27 8.48
C SER A 142 23.68 4.85 7.03
N VAL A 143 22.43 4.73 6.60
CA VAL A 143 22.06 4.31 5.24
C VAL A 143 20.99 5.23 4.70
N LEU A 144 21.23 5.78 3.51
CA LEU A 144 20.20 6.49 2.75
C LEU A 144 19.52 5.48 1.83
N VAL A 145 18.22 5.28 1.99
CA VAL A 145 17.39 4.48 1.08
C VAL A 145 16.60 5.44 0.21
N SER A 146 16.61 5.24 -1.12
CA SER A 146 15.96 6.11 -2.11
C SER A 146 15.22 5.31 -3.18
N TRP A 147 14.18 5.90 -3.76
CA TRP A 147 13.38 5.28 -4.83
C TRP A 147 12.94 6.33 -5.86
N LEU A 148 12.37 5.86 -6.96
CA LEU A 148 11.75 6.71 -7.99
C LEU A 148 10.22 6.63 -7.94
N HIS A 149 9.59 7.70 -8.39
CA HIS A 149 8.14 7.77 -8.55
C HIS A 149 7.69 6.78 -9.63
N PRO A 150 6.53 6.11 -9.51
CA PRO A 150 6.07 5.05 -10.43
C PRO A 150 5.91 5.44 -11.91
N VAL A 151 5.91 6.73 -12.25
CA VAL A 151 5.69 7.21 -13.63
C VAL A 151 6.87 8.07 -14.05
N GLU A 152 7.64 7.62 -15.05
CA GLU A 152 8.80 8.34 -15.59
C GLU A 152 8.42 9.55 -16.47
N SER A 153 7.24 9.54 -17.10
CA SER A 153 6.84 10.56 -18.07
C SER A 153 6.17 11.75 -17.39
N LEU A 154 6.90 12.86 -17.29
CA LEU A 154 6.37 14.22 -17.13
C LEU A 154 5.20 14.30 -16.17
N VAL A 155 5.44 14.00 -14.90
CA VAL A 155 4.60 14.52 -13.84
C VAL A 155 4.57 16.04 -14.08
N HIS A 156 3.45 16.56 -14.58
CA HIS A 156 3.07 17.89 -14.14
C HIS A 156 3.00 17.73 -12.64
N GLU A 157 4.05 18.15 -11.92
CA GLU A 157 4.31 17.92 -10.49
C GLU A 157 3.11 18.32 -9.58
N ASP A 158 2.10 18.93 -10.19
CA ASP A 158 0.89 19.45 -9.59
C ASP A 158 -0.36 18.53 -9.66
N LEU A 159 -0.41 17.49 -10.51
CA LEU A 159 -1.68 16.72 -10.67
C LEU A 159 -1.86 15.63 -9.60
N ILE A 160 -0.81 14.89 -9.27
CA ILE A 160 -0.86 13.79 -8.30
C ILE A 160 0.17 13.96 -7.19
N VAL A 161 -0.32 14.12 -5.96
CA VAL A 161 0.52 14.17 -4.76
C VAL A 161 0.58 12.77 -4.15
N LEU A 162 1.78 12.19 -4.07
CA LEU A 162 2.01 10.88 -3.50
C LEU A 162 2.45 10.94 -2.03
N VAL A 163 2.01 9.95 -1.27
CA VAL A 163 2.59 9.63 0.05
C VAL A 163 3.08 8.19 0.04
N TYR A 164 4.20 7.97 0.72
CA TYR A 164 4.85 6.67 0.79
C TYR A 164 4.72 6.02 2.15
N GLU A 165 4.75 4.71 2.12
CA GLU A 165 4.94 3.86 3.28
C GLU A 165 6.14 2.96 3.01
N LEU A 166 7.09 2.99 3.91
CA LEU A 166 8.28 2.16 3.86
C LEU A 166 8.19 1.13 4.99
N ARG A 167 8.41 -0.14 4.65
CA ARG A 167 8.58 -1.21 5.64
C ARG A 167 10.00 -1.73 5.60
N TYR A 168 10.54 -2.09 6.74
CA TYR A 168 11.82 -2.75 6.83
C TYR A 168 11.89 -3.76 7.97
N ARG A 169 12.80 -4.72 7.86
CA ARG A 169 13.04 -5.74 8.88
C ARG A 169 14.50 -6.16 8.92
N ASN A 170 14.97 -6.57 10.10
CA ASN A 170 16.27 -7.22 10.26
C ASN A 170 16.11 -8.74 10.09
N LEU A 171 16.85 -9.31 9.14
CA LEU A 171 16.85 -10.72 8.78
C LEU A 171 17.84 -11.55 9.63
N THR A 172 18.74 -10.90 10.37
CA THR A 172 19.74 -11.59 11.20
C THR A 172 19.06 -12.30 12.38
N GLY A 173 19.20 -13.63 12.46
CA GLY A 173 18.69 -14.45 13.57
C GLY A 173 17.19 -14.80 13.50
N MET A 174 16.56 -14.62 12.33
CA MET A 174 15.11 -14.76 12.14
C MET A 174 14.76 -16.06 11.42
N GLU A 175 14.74 -17.19 12.14
CA GLU A 175 14.49 -18.52 11.56
C GLU A 175 13.01 -18.97 11.59
N SER A 176 12.11 -18.30 12.34
CA SER A 176 10.71 -18.73 12.51
C SER A 176 9.67 -17.79 11.89
N ASN A 177 8.61 -18.37 11.29
CA ASN A 177 7.43 -17.70 10.71
C ASN A 177 6.71 -16.71 11.65
N ILE A 178 6.72 -16.97 12.97
CA ILE A 178 6.09 -16.13 14.00
C ILE A 178 6.88 -14.84 14.25
N LEU A 179 8.21 -14.88 14.14
CA LEU A 179 9.03 -13.69 14.34
C LEU A 179 8.79 -12.67 13.22
N TRP A 180 8.44 -13.11 11.99
CA TRP A 180 8.39 -12.25 10.79
C TRP A 180 7.52 -11.01 10.95
N SER A 181 6.39 -11.13 11.67
CA SER A 181 5.49 -10.00 11.93
C SER A 181 5.96 -9.10 13.07
N ILE A 182 6.78 -9.62 14.00
CA ILE A 182 7.27 -8.89 15.18
C ILE A 182 8.48 -8.00 14.82
N GLY A 183 9.29 -8.43 13.86
CA GLY A 183 10.47 -7.68 13.39
C GLY A 183 10.18 -6.61 12.32
N LEU A 184 8.93 -6.53 11.83
CA LEU A 184 8.55 -5.61 10.77
C LEU A 184 8.31 -4.21 11.35
N LYS A 185 9.10 -3.25 10.89
CA LYS A 185 8.96 -1.83 11.21
C LYS A 185 8.39 -1.08 10.01
N VAL A 186 7.46 -0.15 10.27
CA VAL A 186 6.77 0.62 9.24
C VAL A 186 6.94 2.11 9.51
N MET A 187 7.29 2.86 8.46
CA MET A 187 7.34 4.32 8.44
C MET A 187 6.26 4.80 7.47
N GLU A 188 5.31 5.56 7.98
CA GLU A 188 4.14 6.00 7.21
C GLU A 188 4.23 7.47 6.81
N ARG A 189 3.46 7.84 5.78
CA ARG A 189 3.21 9.23 5.36
C ARG A 189 4.47 10.00 4.96
N LEU A 190 5.46 9.31 4.43
CA LEU A 190 6.66 9.92 3.87
C LEU A 190 6.28 10.68 2.59
N ARG A 191 6.86 11.87 2.38
CA ARG A 191 6.63 12.68 1.18
C ARG A 191 7.82 12.69 0.24
N GLU A 192 9.02 12.65 0.81
CA GLU A 192 10.25 12.56 0.03
C GLU A 192 10.50 11.12 -0.44
N PRO A 193 11.03 10.93 -1.65
CA PRO A 193 11.34 9.61 -2.19
C PRO A 193 12.66 9.04 -1.64
N ARG A 194 12.97 9.35 -0.38
CA ARG A 194 14.17 8.93 0.34
C ARG A 194 13.98 8.98 1.85
N VAL A 195 14.69 8.12 2.56
CA VAL A 195 14.79 8.11 4.02
C VAL A 195 16.22 7.81 4.43
N GLU A 196 16.75 8.63 5.34
CA GLU A 196 18.01 8.38 6.01
C GLU A 196 17.76 7.60 7.31
N PHE A 197 18.34 6.40 7.40
CA PHE A 197 18.38 5.60 8.61
C PHE A 197 19.69 5.84 9.31
N LEU A 198 19.65 6.44 10.49
CA LEU A 198 20.83 6.68 11.31
C LEU A 198 21.13 5.45 12.18
N ASP A 199 22.42 5.14 12.30
CA ASP A 199 22.93 4.14 13.27
C ASP A 199 22.24 2.77 13.20
N LEU A 200 21.98 2.25 11.98
CA LEU A 200 21.45 0.90 11.85
C LEU A 200 22.46 -0.10 12.45
N PRO A 201 22.02 -0.97 13.39
CA PRO A 201 22.89 -2.00 13.96
C PRO A 201 23.46 -2.96 12.91
N VAL A 202 24.52 -3.67 13.29
CA VAL A 202 25.06 -4.78 12.48
C VAL A 202 23.96 -5.80 12.21
N GLY A 203 23.76 -6.12 10.94
CA GLY A 203 22.71 -7.04 10.50
C GLY A 203 22.38 -6.88 9.03
N THR A 204 21.55 -7.79 8.54
CA THR A 204 21.03 -7.74 7.16
C THR A 204 19.60 -7.26 7.20
N TYR A 205 19.32 -6.18 6.49
CA TYR A 205 18.01 -5.54 6.45
C TYR A 205 17.36 -5.69 5.09
N GLU A 206 16.05 -5.87 5.07
CA GLU A 206 15.25 -5.82 3.86
C GLU A 206 14.31 -4.63 3.93
N PHE A 207 14.27 -3.82 2.87
CA PHE A 207 13.40 -2.66 2.73
C PHE A 207 12.42 -2.86 1.58
N SER A 208 11.19 -2.37 1.72
CA SER A 208 10.24 -2.24 0.61
C SER A 208 9.43 -0.97 0.77
N VAL A 209 9.00 -0.38 -0.33
CA VAL A 209 8.22 0.86 -0.33
C VAL A 209 6.95 0.67 -1.14
N ARG A 210 5.86 1.30 -0.71
CA ARG A 210 4.63 1.44 -1.49
C ARG A 210 4.18 2.90 -1.47
N CYS A 211 3.33 3.29 -2.40
CA CYS A 211 2.78 4.63 -2.46
C CYS A 211 1.28 4.62 -2.61
N ARG A 212 0.66 5.77 -2.36
CA ARG A 212 -0.71 6.07 -2.76
C ARG A 212 -0.86 7.54 -3.09
N SER A 213 -1.88 7.85 -3.88
CA SER A 213 -2.35 9.22 -4.03
C SER A 213 -2.91 9.75 -2.70
N THR A 214 -2.72 11.04 -2.41
CA THR A 214 -3.42 11.71 -1.31
C THR A 214 -4.92 11.84 -1.56
N SER A 215 -5.35 11.79 -2.81
CA SER A 215 -6.75 11.96 -3.21
C SER A 215 -7.65 10.78 -2.84
N ASN A 216 -7.07 9.59 -2.63
CA ASN A 216 -7.83 8.39 -2.28
C ASN A 216 -7.07 7.51 -1.27
N LYS A 217 -7.61 6.33 -0.96
CA LYS A 217 -7.10 5.45 0.09
C LYS A 217 -6.46 4.16 -0.43
N HIS A 218 -6.28 4.01 -1.74
CA HIS A 218 -5.76 2.78 -2.34
C HIS A 218 -4.23 2.78 -2.34
N TRP A 219 -3.64 1.87 -1.59
CA TRP A 219 -2.20 1.63 -1.64
C TRP A 219 -1.80 0.82 -2.86
N SER A 220 -0.67 1.17 -3.46
CA SER A 220 0.00 0.33 -4.45
C SER A 220 0.41 -1.01 -3.84
N ALA A 221 0.79 -1.94 -4.71
CA ALA A 221 1.61 -3.08 -4.28
C ALA A 221 2.90 -2.59 -3.58
N TRP A 222 3.54 -3.48 -2.83
CA TRP A 222 4.91 -3.23 -2.37
C TRP A 222 5.88 -3.33 -3.53
N SER A 223 6.89 -2.45 -3.56
CA SER A 223 8.01 -2.52 -4.50
C SER A 223 8.78 -3.84 -4.35
N GLU A 224 9.62 -4.14 -5.33
CA GLU A 224 10.72 -5.08 -5.13
C GLU A 224 11.58 -4.63 -3.94
N SER A 225 12.04 -5.60 -3.15
CA SER A 225 12.81 -5.31 -1.95
C SER A 225 14.28 -5.10 -2.24
N VAL A 226 14.91 -4.24 -1.44
CA VAL A 226 16.37 -4.10 -1.43
C VAL A 226 16.92 -4.64 -0.13
N ILE A 227 18.01 -5.41 -0.23
CA ILE A 227 18.69 -6.00 0.91
C ILE A 227 19.99 -5.23 1.16
N VAL A 228 20.18 -4.81 2.41
CA VAL A 228 21.34 -4.03 2.85
C VAL A 228 22.01 -4.75 4.01
N THR A 229 23.30 -5.03 3.88
CA THR A 229 24.09 -5.65 4.97
C THR A 229 24.96 -4.61 5.65
N ILE A 230 24.68 -4.36 6.92
CA ILE A 230 25.48 -3.49 7.77
C ILE A 230 26.57 -4.34 8.42
N ASN A 231 27.81 -4.05 8.05
CA ASN A 231 28.99 -4.67 8.65
C ASN A 231 29.51 -3.80 9.81
N GLY A 232 29.92 -4.43 10.90
CA GLY A 232 30.55 -3.76 12.04
C GLY A 232 31.22 -4.75 12.97
N ARG A 233 32.01 -4.24 13.94
CA ARG A 233 32.68 -5.05 14.95
C ARG A 233 31.78 -5.15 16.18
N ALA A 234 31.36 -6.35 16.57
CA ALA A 234 30.68 -6.54 17.84
C ALA A 234 31.64 -6.14 18.99
N LEU A 235 31.25 -5.17 19.81
CA LEU A 235 31.98 -4.86 21.04
C LEU A 235 32.00 -6.11 21.94
N ARG A 236 33.16 -6.77 22.05
CA ARG A 236 33.43 -7.66 23.18
C ARG A 236 33.47 -6.79 24.42
N ILE A 237 32.35 -6.63 25.11
CA ILE A 237 32.34 -6.11 26.47
C ILE A 237 33.13 -7.12 27.31
N LYS A 238 34.43 -6.91 27.49
CA LYS A 238 35.13 -7.51 28.63
C LYS A 238 34.45 -6.90 29.85
N SER A 239 33.80 -7.73 30.67
CA SER A 239 33.20 -7.25 31.91
C SER A 239 34.28 -6.51 32.69
N LEU A 240 34.13 -5.20 32.83
CA LEU A 240 34.83 -4.46 33.86
C LEU A 240 34.21 -4.94 35.16
N LEU A 241 34.78 -6.00 35.74
CA LEU A 241 34.58 -6.35 37.14
C LEU A 241 35.02 -5.11 37.93
N LEU A 242 34.06 -4.29 38.33
CA LEU A 242 34.30 -3.26 39.34
C LEU A 242 34.90 -3.98 40.56
N PRO A 243 36.08 -3.56 41.07
CA PRO A 243 36.60 -4.14 42.30
C PRO A 243 35.57 -3.94 43.41
N ALA A 244 35.34 -4.99 44.21
CA ALA A 244 34.37 -4.96 45.29
C ALA A 244 34.63 -3.77 46.22
N ILE A 245 33.60 -2.95 46.44
CA ILE A 245 33.64 -1.82 47.36
C ILE A 245 33.97 -2.38 48.77
N PRO A 246 35.07 -1.97 49.43
CA PRO A 246 35.35 -2.41 50.78
C PRO A 246 34.25 -1.94 51.72
N LYS A 247 33.69 -2.86 52.53
CA LYS A 247 32.69 -2.50 53.55
C LYS A 247 33.28 -1.47 54.53
N PRO A 248 32.54 -0.41 54.90
CA PRO A 248 33.01 0.54 55.89
C PRO A 248 33.17 -0.16 57.25
N ARG A 249 34.38 -0.10 57.83
CA ARG A 249 34.57 -0.35 59.26
C ARG A 249 34.11 0.89 60.00
N ILE A 250 33.00 0.80 60.70
CA ILE A 250 32.59 1.78 61.70
C ILE A 250 33.42 1.50 62.96
N PRO A 251 34.32 2.39 63.40
CA PRO A 251 35.03 2.23 64.66
C PRO A 251 34.09 2.61 65.81
N GLY A 252 33.98 1.76 66.84
CA GLY A 252 33.34 2.13 68.11
C GLY A 252 32.02 1.44 68.46
N LEU A 253 31.86 0.15 68.18
CA LEU A 253 30.88 -0.68 68.89
C LEU A 253 31.62 -1.75 69.69
N GLU A 254 31.79 -1.50 70.98
CA GLU A 254 32.45 -2.40 71.93
C GLU A 254 31.52 -3.59 72.24
N PRO A 255 31.90 -4.83 71.93
CA PRO A 255 31.02 -6.00 72.04
C PRO A 255 30.92 -6.56 73.47
N ALA A 256 30.98 -5.71 74.50
CA ALA A 256 30.98 -6.13 75.91
C ALA A 256 29.66 -5.85 76.66
N LEU A 257 28.61 -5.33 76.00
CA LEU A 257 27.32 -5.00 76.65
C LEU A 257 26.07 -5.72 76.10
N LEU A 258 26.21 -6.79 75.32
CA LEU A 258 25.12 -7.76 75.14
C LEU A 258 25.46 -9.09 75.83
N LYS A 259 25.38 -9.07 77.16
CA LYS A 259 25.01 -10.22 77.98
C LYS A 259 23.86 -9.80 78.89
N VAL A 260 22.65 -9.87 78.36
CA VAL A 260 21.40 -10.20 79.07
C VAL A 260 20.54 -10.97 78.09
#